data_AF-A0A940M2B5-F1
#
_entry.id   AF-A0A940M2B5-F1
#
_cell.length_a   1.000
_cell.length_b   1.000
_cell.length_c   1.000
_cell.angle_alpha   90.00
_cell.angle_beta   90.00
_cell.angle_gamma   90.00
#
_symmetry.space_group_name_H-M   'P 1'
#
loop_
_entity.id
_entity.type
_entity.pdbx_description
1 polymer ?
#
loop_
_entity_poly.entity_id
_entity_poly.type
_entity_poly.pdbx_seq_one_letter_code
_entity_poly.pdbx_strand_id
1 'polypeptide(L)'
;MEEPMDTIAPTVTAPRDASSRLVWGLAAGILVLGLMLLNLESIGRLVLGAHGAPRARELEQAQGGRERAVAQVAAGDQAVPPAPATPVAEVVMAPSAGATTTAPAASPALPAPAAPPLERLYPAPVTAPAAAVRPAATPPASAPAVSRPAPDGRAGLVMLVRSGALRPASGNDLARWKARYASTNPRPAAADFDEWTRRMPVYEIVGDMTFPEGLGGANAAVFLLGERAPYPAGDPGHSVILDMASGSCIGVTCGMLLDD
;
A
#
# COMPACT_ATOMS: atom_id res chain seq x y z
N MET A 1 36.19 -60.38 -1.71
CA MET A 1 36.22 -59.62 -2.98
C MET A 1 35.13 -60.22 -3.84
N GLU A 2 33.91 -59.74 -3.66
CA GLU A 2 32.76 -60.11 -4.48
C GLU A 2 32.08 -58.79 -4.82
N GLU A 3 32.16 -58.42 -6.09
CA GLU A 3 31.50 -57.22 -6.63
C GLU A 3 30.04 -57.54 -6.97
N PRO A 4 29.06 -56.69 -6.61
CA PRO A 4 27.68 -56.88 -6.99
C PRO A 4 27.43 -56.41 -8.44
N MET A 5 26.81 -57.28 -9.23
CA MET A 5 26.33 -57.01 -10.59
C MET A 5 25.23 -55.94 -10.59
N ASP A 6 25.46 -54.86 -11.34
CA ASP A 6 24.45 -53.88 -11.72
C ASP A 6 23.42 -54.50 -12.67
N THR A 7 22.15 -54.50 -12.22
CA THR A 7 20.98 -54.88 -13.01
C THR A 7 20.43 -53.64 -13.70
N ILE A 8 20.63 -53.54 -15.01
CA ILE A 8 20.12 -52.46 -15.86
C ILE A 8 18.65 -52.73 -16.18
N ALA A 9 17.75 -51.87 -15.69
CA ALA A 9 16.33 -51.88 -16.03
C ALA A 9 16.08 -51.14 -17.36
N PRO A 10 15.14 -51.60 -18.22
CA PRO A 10 14.83 -50.95 -19.49
C PRO A 10 13.97 -49.69 -19.29
N THR A 11 14.49 -48.57 -19.78
CA THR A 11 13.77 -47.30 -19.89
C THR A 11 12.69 -47.38 -20.98
N VAL A 12 11.41 -47.39 -20.59
CA VAL A 12 10.28 -47.28 -21.50
C VAL A 12 9.99 -45.81 -21.77
N THR A 13 10.31 -45.34 -22.97
CA THR A 13 10.01 -43.99 -23.45
C THR A 13 8.59 -43.94 -23.99
N ALA A 14 7.68 -43.27 -23.28
CA ALA A 14 6.31 -43.02 -23.75
C ALA A 14 6.26 -41.79 -24.69
N PRO A 15 5.46 -41.81 -25.78
CA PRO A 15 5.31 -40.68 -26.68
C PRO A 15 4.49 -39.54 -26.03
N ARG A 16 5.07 -38.34 -26.04
CA ARG A 16 4.39 -37.09 -25.63
C ARG A 16 3.57 -36.54 -26.79
N ASP A 17 2.27 -36.77 -26.76
CA ASP A 17 1.31 -36.10 -27.63
C ASP A 17 0.95 -34.72 -27.05
N ALA A 18 1.64 -33.67 -27.51
CA ALA A 18 1.53 -32.30 -27.00
C ALA A 18 0.38 -31.49 -27.62
N SER A 19 -0.28 -32.02 -28.65
CA SER A 19 -1.19 -31.24 -29.51
C SER A 19 -2.64 -31.15 -28.99
N SER A 20 -3.07 -32.09 -28.14
CA SER A 20 -4.48 -32.17 -27.69
C SER A 20 -4.84 -31.32 -26.47
N ARG A 21 -3.84 -30.75 -25.77
CA ARG A 21 -4.09 -29.97 -24.55
C ARG A 21 -4.37 -28.48 -24.80
N LEU A 22 -3.96 -27.93 -25.94
CA LEU A 22 -4.20 -26.51 -26.25
C LEU A 22 -5.65 -26.20 -26.66
N VAL A 23 -6.34 -27.15 -27.31
CA VAL A 23 -7.69 -26.88 -27.85
C VAL A 23 -8.75 -26.87 -26.74
N TRP A 24 -8.61 -27.70 -25.70
CA TRP A 24 -9.56 -27.74 -24.57
C TRP A 24 -9.37 -26.58 -23.58
N GLY A 25 -8.15 -26.05 -23.43
CA GLY A 25 -7.88 -24.92 -22.52
C GLY A 25 -8.54 -23.61 -22.96
N LEU A 26 -8.59 -23.33 -24.27
CA LEU A 26 -9.20 -22.11 -24.81
C LEU A 26 -10.72 -22.10 -24.68
N ALA A 27 -11.38 -23.25 -24.87
CA ALA A 27 -12.84 -23.35 -24.75
C ALA A 27 -13.32 -23.13 -23.31
N ALA A 28 -12.58 -23.64 -22.31
CA ALA A 28 -12.92 -23.43 -20.90
C ALA A 28 -12.70 -21.98 -20.44
N GLY A 29 -11.65 -21.31 -20.95
CA GLY A 29 -11.37 -19.91 -20.62
C GLY A 29 -12.45 -18.93 -21.11
N ILE A 30 -12.99 -19.14 -22.31
CA ILE A 30 -14.03 -18.29 -22.90
C ILE A 30 -15.35 -18.41 -22.11
N LEU A 31 -15.69 -19.60 -21.62
CA LEU A 31 -16.91 -19.83 -20.84
C LEU A 31 -16.88 -19.09 -19.49
N VAL A 32 -15.74 -19.10 -18.79
CA VAL A 32 -15.58 -18.42 -17.49
C VAL A 32 -15.59 -16.90 -17.66
N LEU A 33 -14.95 -16.37 -18.70
CA LEU A 33 -14.97 -14.92 -18.99
C LEU A 33 -16.38 -14.44 -19.36
N GLY A 34 -17.14 -15.24 -20.13
CA GLY A 34 -18.55 -14.97 -20.44
C GLY A 34 -19.44 -14.95 -19.20
N LEU A 35 -19.26 -15.88 -18.26
CA LEU A 35 -20.04 -15.94 -17.02
C LEU A 35 -19.75 -14.75 -16.08
N MET A 36 -18.51 -14.26 -16.06
CA MET A 36 -18.12 -13.07 -15.29
C MET A 36 -18.73 -11.78 -15.87
N LEU A 37 -18.77 -11.65 -17.20
CA LEU A 37 -19.38 -10.49 -17.86
C LEU A 37 -20.90 -10.44 -17.67
N LEU A 38 -21.60 -11.58 -17.69
CA LEU A 38 -23.04 -11.62 -17.41
C LEU A 38 -23.39 -11.28 -15.94
N ASN A 39 -22.47 -11.50 -14.99
CA ASN A 39 -22.72 -11.20 -13.58
C ASN A 39 -22.60 -9.71 -13.25
N LEU A 40 -21.76 -8.96 -13.98
CA LEU A 40 -21.61 -7.52 -13.77
C LEU A 40 -22.86 -6.71 -14.20
N GLU A 41 -23.60 -7.16 -15.21
CA GLU A 41 -24.83 -6.46 -15.63
C GLU A 41 -26.01 -6.63 -14.66
N SER A 42 -26.09 -7.75 -13.92
CA SER A 42 -27.17 -7.97 -12.93
C SER A 42 -27.02 -7.13 -11.67
N ILE A 43 -25.78 -6.80 -11.27
CA ILE A 43 -25.54 -6.01 -10.04
C ILE A 43 -25.78 -4.51 -10.29
N GLY A 44 -25.65 -4.04 -11.53
CA GLY A 44 -25.89 -2.64 -11.89
C GLY A 44 -27.36 -2.20 -11.83
N ARG A 45 -28.33 -3.12 -11.92
CA ARG A 45 -29.76 -2.78 -11.94
C ARG A 45 -30.47 -2.84 -10.59
N LEU A 46 -29.84 -3.38 -9.54
CA LEU A 46 -30.46 -3.52 -8.21
C LEU A 46 -30.11 -2.40 -7.22
N VAL A 47 -29.17 -1.49 -7.55
CA VAL A 47 -28.73 -0.42 -6.63
C VAL A 47 -29.21 0.99 -7.05
N LEU A 48 -29.78 1.17 -8.25
CA LEU A 48 -30.31 2.47 -8.72
C LEU A 48 -31.85 2.52 -8.75
N GLY A 49 -32.49 1.91 -7.76
CA GLY A 49 -33.92 2.07 -7.49
C GLY A 49 -34.17 3.10 -6.40
N ALA A 50 -34.63 4.29 -6.80
CA ALA A 50 -35.40 5.24 -5.99
C ALA A 50 -34.68 6.05 -4.91
N HIS A 51 -33.85 7.04 -5.29
CA HIS A 51 -33.88 8.37 -4.66
C HIS A 51 -33.55 9.45 -5.69
N GLY A 52 -34.41 10.46 -5.76
CA GLY A 52 -34.52 11.40 -6.87
C GLY A 52 -33.30 12.32 -7.10
N ALA A 53 -33.19 12.73 -8.37
CA ALA A 53 -32.47 13.93 -8.80
C ALA A 53 -33.06 15.18 -8.09
N PRO A 54 -32.24 16.20 -7.74
CA PRO A 54 -31.73 17.11 -8.77
C PRO A 54 -30.34 17.68 -8.43
N ARG A 55 -29.27 17.21 -9.09
CA ARG A 55 -27.98 17.94 -9.12
C ARG A 55 -27.19 17.83 -10.43
N ALA A 56 -27.71 17.13 -11.43
CA ALA A 56 -27.00 16.90 -12.68
C ALA A 56 -26.91 18.12 -13.63
N ARG A 57 -27.66 19.22 -13.39
CA ARG A 57 -27.61 20.41 -14.26
C ARG A 57 -26.53 21.44 -13.91
N GLU A 58 -25.89 21.34 -12.74
CA GLU A 58 -24.89 22.33 -12.32
C GLU A 58 -23.45 21.96 -12.72
N LEU A 59 -23.16 20.67 -12.89
CA LEU A 59 -21.84 20.19 -13.34
C LEU A 59 -21.62 20.36 -14.86
N GLU A 60 -22.69 20.33 -15.68
CA GLU A 60 -22.57 20.47 -17.13
C GLU A 60 -22.28 21.93 -17.55
N GLN A 61 -22.72 22.92 -16.77
CA GLN A 61 -22.36 24.33 -16.98
C GLN A 61 -20.90 24.65 -16.61
N ALA A 62 -20.29 23.89 -15.68
CA ALA A 62 -18.90 24.09 -15.30
C ALA A 62 -17.90 23.50 -16.32
N GLN A 63 -18.28 22.45 -17.07
CA GLN A 63 -17.42 21.85 -18.09
C GLN A 63 -17.48 22.59 -19.44
N GLY A 64 -18.65 23.13 -19.84
CA GLY A 64 -18.77 23.90 -21.09
C GLY A 64 -18.01 25.24 -21.11
N GLY A 65 -17.66 25.79 -19.94
CA GLY A 65 -16.86 27.02 -19.84
C GLY A 65 -15.36 26.80 -20.08
N ARG A 66 -14.85 25.58 -19.84
CA ARG A 66 -13.41 25.30 -19.88
C ARG A 66 -12.93 24.95 -21.28
N GLU A 67 -13.78 24.35 -22.12
CA GLU A 67 -13.42 24.04 -23.52
C GLU A 67 -13.42 25.27 -24.43
N ARG A 68 -14.24 26.30 -24.14
CA ARG A 68 -14.18 27.58 -24.88
C ARG A 68 -12.92 28.39 -24.60
N ALA A 69 -12.28 28.20 -23.43
CA ALA A 69 -11.02 28.88 -23.12
C ALA A 69 -9.81 28.26 -23.84
N VAL A 70 -9.86 26.97 -24.22
CA VAL A 70 -8.74 26.30 -24.91
C VAL A 70 -8.83 26.45 -26.43
N ALA A 71 -10.04 26.59 -26.99
CA ALA A 71 -10.22 26.82 -28.43
C ALA A 71 -9.78 28.22 -28.90
N GLN A 72 -9.58 29.18 -27.98
CA GLN A 72 -9.20 30.55 -28.34
C GLN A 72 -7.67 30.80 -28.38
N VAL A 73 -6.85 29.79 -28.07
CA VAL A 73 -5.38 29.88 -28.11
C VAL A 73 -4.79 29.30 -29.40
N ALA A 74 -5.59 28.69 -30.27
CA ALA A 74 -5.13 28.00 -31.48
C ALA A 74 -5.25 28.80 -32.79
N ALA A 75 -5.51 30.10 -32.73
CA ALA A 75 -5.55 30.97 -33.91
C ALA A 75 -4.78 32.28 -33.65
N GLY A 76 -3.46 32.21 -33.77
CA GLY A 76 -2.58 33.35 -33.52
C GLY A 76 -1.16 33.10 -34.00
N ASP A 77 -1.01 32.67 -35.25
CA ASP A 77 0.25 32.72 -35.99
C ASP A 77 0.53 34.20 -36.33
N GLN A 78 1.09 34.94 -35.37
CA GLN A 78 1.70 36.24 -35.62
C GLN A 78 3.21 36.11 -35.44
N ALA A 79 3.90 36.29 -36.55
CA ALA A 79 5.34 36.44 -36.65
C ALA A 79 5.87 37.41 -35.58
N VAL A 80 6.74 36.91 -34.72
CA VAL A 80 7.49 37.69 -33.74
C VAL A 80 8.53 38.54 -34.49
N PRO A 81 8.48 39.88 -34.43
CA PRO A 81 9.54 40.72 -34.96
C PRO A 81 10.82 40.59 -34.10
N PRO A 82 12.02 40.74 -34.70
CA PRO A 82 13.28 40.65 -33.96
C PRO A 82 13.37 41.75 -32.90
N ALA A 83 13.79 41.35 -31.70
CA ALA A 83 13.91 42.21 -30.53
C ALA A 83 14.89 43.37 -30.78
N PRO A 84 14.55 44.61 -30.38
CA PRO A 84 15.51 45.71 -30.36
C PRO A 84 16.54 45.50 -29.24
N ALA A 85 17.81 45.75 -29.57
CA ALA A 85 18.92 45.75 -28.62
C ALA A 85 18.68 46.78 -27.51
N THR A 86 18.56 46.30 -26.27
CA THR A 86 18.53 47.16 -25.08
C THR A 86 19.94 47.62 -24.72
N PRO A 87 20.15 48.92 -24.42
CA PRO A 87 21.42 49.44 -23.95
C PRO A 87 21.72 48.98 -22.51
N VAL A 88 23.01 48.80 -22.25
CA VAL A 88 23.60 48.47 -20.95
C VAL A 88 23.35 49.64 -20.00
N ALA A 89 22.51 49.45 -18.98
CA ALA A 89 22.29 50.44 -17.93
C ALA A 89 23.27 50.21 -16.77
N GLU A 90 24.02 51.26 -16.50
CA GLU A 90 25.00 51.44 -15.42
C GLU A 90 24.36 51.23 -14.04
N VAL A 91 24.97 50.34 -13.25
CA VAL A 91 24.56 50.05 -11.87
C VAL A 91 25.04 51.19 -10.97
N VAL A 92 24.18 52.16 -10.73
CA VAL A 92 24.38 53.18 -9.69
C VAL A 92 24.02 52.59 -8.33
N MET A 93 25.03 52.47 -7.46
CA MET A 93 24.87 52.16 -6.03
C MET A 93 23.99 53.22 -5.35
N ALA A 94 22.82 52.82 -4.86
CA ALA A 94 22.01 53.60 -3.92
C ALA A 94 22.18 53.06 -2.48
N PRO A 95 22.19 53.95 -1.47
CA PRO A 95 22.49 53.60 -0.09
C PRO A 95 21.33 52.85 0.61
N SER A 96 21.72 51.92 1.47
CA SER A 96 20.85 51.19 2.39
C SER A 96 20.13 52.14 3.35
N ALA A 97 18.82 52.29 3.18
CA ALA A 97 17.93 52.82 4.20
C ALA A 97 17.34 51.66 5.01
N GLY A 98 17.50 51.73 6.32
CA GLY A 98 17.20 50.66 7.27
C GLY A 98 15.75 50.18 7.22
N ALA A 99 15.60 48.87 7.05
CA ALA A 99 14.37 48.17 7.35
C ALA A 99 14.27 48.01 8.88
N THR A 100 13.27 48.67 9.44
CA THR A 100 12.88 48.57 10.85
C THR A 100 12.38 47.15 11.10
N THR A 101 13.07 46.43 11.99
CA THR A 101 12.62 45.16 12.55
C THR A 101 11.28 45.39 13.26
N THR A 102 10.18 45.07 12.58
CA THR A 102 8.88 44.99 13.22
C THR A 102 8.81 43.62 13.88
N ALA A 103 8.96 43.61 15.20
CA ALA A 103 8.81 42.41 16.03
C ALA A 103 7.43 41.78 15.76
N PRO A 104 7.35 40.46 15.55
CA PRO A 104 6.07 39.78 15.40
C PRO A 104 5.28 39.94 16.70
N ALA A 105 4.11 40.57 16.57
CA ALA A 105 3.15 40.69 17.65
C ALA A 105 2.86 39.30 18.22
N ALA A 106 3.12 39.13 19.52
CA ALA A 106 2.77 37.94 20.27
C ALA A 106 1.30 37.60 20.03
N SER A 107 1.04 36.44 19.44
CA SER A 107 -0.31 35.89 19.39
C SER A 107 -0.83 35.81 20.82
N PRO A 108 -2.01 36.38 21.13
CA PRO A 108 -2.59 36.25 22.45
C PRO A 108 -2.79 34.76 22.72
N ALA A 109 -2.13 34.27 23.78
CA ALA A 109 -2.34 32.93 24.29
C ALA A 109 -3.83 32.78 24.60
N LEU A 110 -4.53 31.97 23.81
CA LEU A 110 -5.88 31.57 24.12
C LEU A 110 -5.85 30.91 25.51
N PRO A 111 -6.71 31.33 26.45
CA PRO A 111 -6.79 30.69 27.75
C PRO A 111 -7.14 29.22 27.52
N ALA A 112 -6.28 28.34 28.04
CA ALA A 112 -6.52 26.90 28.03
C ALA A 112 -7.92 26.65 28.61
N PRO A 113 -8.81 25.91 27.90
CA PRO A 113 -10.10 25.54 28.47
C PRO A 113 -9.81 24.75 29.75
N ALA A 114 -10.36 25.24 30.86
CA ALA A 114 -10.31 24.54 32.14
C ALA A 114 -10.82 23.11 31.91
N ALA A 115 -9.93 22.13 32.10
CA ALA A 115 -10.30 20.73 32.01
C ALA A 115 -11.46 20.49 32.99
N PRO A 116 -12.60 19.92 32.55
CA PRO A 116 -13.67 19.58 33.46
C PRO A 116 -13.12 18.59 34.50
N PRO A 117 -13.50 18.74 35.79
CA PRO A 117 -13.08 17.81 36.82
C PRO A 117 -13.54 16.40 36.44
N LEU A 118 -12.59 15.46 36.34
CA LEU A 118 -12.82 14.03 36.09
C LEU A 118 -13.43 13.31 37.31
N GLU A 119 -14.34 13.96 38.02
CA GLU A 119 -15.04 13.38 39.16
C GLU A 119 -16.44 12.92 38.74
N ARG A 120 -16.66 11.60 38.88
CA ARG A 120 -17.96 10.90 38.99
C ARG A 120 -18.65 10.43 37.72
N LEU A 121 -17.99 9.59 36.93
CA LEU A 121 -18.71 8.61 36.09
C LEU A 121 -18.13 7.18 36.20
N TYR A 122 -17.50 6.83 37.32
CA TYR A 122 -17.32 5.42 37.68
C TYR A 122 -18.54 4.97 38.50
N PRO A 123 -19.50 4.23 37.92
CA PRO A 123 -20.45 3.50 38.73
C PRO A 123 -19.68 2.53 39.64
N ALA A 124 -20.12 2.44 40.90
CA ALA A 124 -19.56 1.51 41.87
C ALA A 124 -19.44 0.10 41.27
N PRO A 125 -18.36 -0.66 41.56
CA PRO A 125 -18.22 -2.02 41.09
C PRO A 125 -19.39 -2.85 41.63
N VAL A 126 -20.28 -3.24 40.73
CA VAL A 126 -21.36 -4.19 41.01
C VAL A 126 -20.69 -5.49 41.41
N THR A 127 -20.81 -5.84 42.69
CA THR A 127 -20.25 -7.06 43.25
C THR A 127 -21.02 -8.23 42.65
N ALA A 128 -20.48 -8.84 41.60
CA ALA A 128 -21.06 -10.06 41.05
C ALA A 128 -20.94 -11.17 42.11
N PRO A 129 -22.01 -11.95 42.37
CA PRO A 129 -21.93 -13.07 43.29
C PRO A 129 -20.88 -14.05 42.79
N ALA A 130 -20.00 -14.47 43.70
CA ALA A 130 -18.97 -15.47 43.47
C ALA A 130 -19.61 -16.78 43.00
N ALA A 131 -19.74 -16.94 41.68
CA ALA A 131 -20.07 -18.22 41.08
C ALA A 131 -18.93 -19.18 41.41
N ALA A 132 -19.30 -20.32 42.02
CA ALA A 132 -18.38 -21.37 42.41
C ALA A 132 -17.44 -21.72 41.24
N VAL A 133 -16.16 -21.40 41.41
CA VAL A 133 -15.07 -21.80 40.52
C VAL A 133 -15.01 -23.33 40.54
N ARG A 134 -15.64 -23.97 39.55
CA ARG A 134 -15.40 -25.39 39.30
C ARG A 134 -13.91 -25.54 38.95
N PRO A 135 -13.16 -26.47 39.57
CA PRO A 135 -11.79 -26.72 39.17
C PRO A 135 -11.79 -27.05 37.68
N ALA A 136 -11.10 -26.22 36.90
CA ALA A 136 -10.91 -26.45 35.47
C ALA A 136 -10.24 -27.80 35.32
N ALA A 137 -10.97 -28.76 34.73
CA ALA A 137 -10.38 -30.03 34.34
C ALA A 137 -9.19 -29.71 33.43
N THR A 138 -7.99 -30.14 33.84
CA THR A 138 -6.78 -30.01 33.03
C THR A 138 -7.09 -30.57 31.64
N PRO A 139 -7.06 -29.75 30.57
CA PRO A 139 -7.28 -30.29 29.23
C PRO A 139 -6.24 -31.38 28.98
N PRO A 140 -6.65 -32.54 28.43
CA PRO A 140 -5.70 -33.61 28.13
C PRO A 140 -4.59 -33.02 27.27
N ALA A 141 -3.34 -33.32 27.64
CA ALA A 141 -2.16 -32.84 26.93
C ALA A 141 -2.34 -33.09 25.44
N SER A 142 -2.52 -32.02 24.67
CA SER A 142 -2.66 -32.09 23.22
C SER A 142 -1.47 -32.86 22.68
N ALA A 143 -1.74 -33.95 21.95
CA ALA A 143 -0.72 -34.68 21.21
C ALA A 143 0.13 -33.68 20.40
N PRO A 144 1.46 -33.89 20.27
CA PRO A 144 2.33 -32.98 19.56
C PRO A 144 1.78 -32.78 18.15
N ALA A 145 1.31 -31.56 17.87
CA ALA A 145 0.83 -31.20 16.55
C ALA A 145 2.02 -31.32 15.60
N VAL A 146 1.94 -32.23 14.64
CA VAL A 146 2.89 -32.27 13.53
C VAL A 146 2.73 -30.95 12.79
N SER A 147 3.65 -30.01 13.02
CA SER A 147 3.63 -28.70 12.38
C SER A 147 3.86 -28.90 10.90
N ARG A 148 2.79 -28.82 10.11
CA ARG A 148 2.90 -28.74 8.66
C ARG A 148 3.76 -27.51 8.31
N PRO A 149 4.70 -27.63 7.36
CA PRO A 149 5.45 -26.47 6.87
C PRO A 149 4.49 -25.35 6.47
N ALA A 150 4.87 -24.12 6.77
CA ALA A 150 4.13 -22.97 6.28
C ALA A 150 4.15 -22.97 4.75
N PRO A 151 3.05 -22.60 4.07
CA PRO A 151 3.05 -22.52 2.62
C PRO A 151 3.91 -21.34 2.14
N ASP A 152 4.52 -21.50 0.98
CA ASP A 152 5.44 -20.51 0.40
C ASP A 152 4.72 -19.42 -0.41
N GLY A 153 5.46 -18.36 -0.72
CA GLY A 153 5.10 -17.28 -1.63
C GLY A 153 3.74 -16.67 -1.31
N ARG A 154 2.91 -16.50 -2.34
CA ARG A 154 1.58 -15.91 -2.21
C ARG A 154 0.65 -16.70 -1.26
N ALA A 155 0.77 -18.02 -1.22
CA ALA A 155 -0.07 -18.84 -0.34
C ALA A 155 0.29 -18.60 1.14
N GLY A 156 1.59 -18.44 1.44
CA GLY A 156 2.07 -17.99 2.74
C GLY A 156 1.52 -16.64 3.16
N LEU A 157 1.56 -15.66 2.27
CA LEU A 157 1.00 -14.32 2.54
C LEU A 157 -0.50 -14.37 2.87
N VAL A 158 -1.27 -15.17 2.12
CA VAL A 158 -2.71 -15.33 2.39
C VAL A 158 -2.96 -15.94 3.78
N MET A 159 -2.11 -16.88 4.21
CA MET A 159 -2.21 -17.44 5.56
C MET A 159 -1.93 -16.41 6.64
N LEU A 160 -0.91 -15.56 6.45
CA LEU A 160 -0.56 -14.49 7.39
C LEU A 160 -1.65 -13.40 7.49
N VAL A 161 -2.32 -13.09 6.38
CA VAL A 161 -3.49 -12.20 6.40
C VAL A 161 -4.65 -12.84 7.16
N ARG A 162 -4.90 -14.14 6.94
CA ARG A 162 -5.96 -14.88 7.64
C ARG A 162 -5.71 -15.02 9.14
N SER A 163 -4.46 -15.17 9.57
CA SER A 163 -4.10 -15.24 10.98
C SER A 163 -4.07 -13.88 11.67
N GLY A 164 -4.17 -12.78 10.91
CA GLY A 164 -4.13 -11.41 11.42
C GLY A 164 -2.72 -10.88 11.69
N ALA A 165 -1.67 -11.61 11.32
CA ALA A 165 -0.29 -11.13 11.41
C ALA A 165 0.03 -10.05 10.37
N LEU A 166 -0.65 -10.11 9.22
CA LEU A 166 -0.65 -9.08 8.19
C LEU A 166 -2.05 -8.49 8.01
N ARG A 167 -2.12 -7.20 7.68
CA ARG A 167 -3.32 -6.60 7.06
C ARG A 167 -2.98 -5.93 5.74
N PRO A 168 -3.92 -5.83 4.78
CA PRO A 168 -3.73 -4.95 3.63
C PRO A 168 -3.45 -3.52 4.08
N ALA A 169 -2.43 -2.90 3.49
CA ALA A 169 -2.12 -1.51 3.74
C ALA A 169 -2.94 -0.59 2.84
N SER A 170 -3.28 0.58 3.36
CA SER A 170 -3.96 1.65 2.64
C SER A 170 -2.95 2.65 2.06
N GLY A 171 -3.40 3.48 1.12
CA GLY A 171 -2.58 4.60 0.64
C GLY A 171 -2.22 5.61 1.73
N ASN A 172 -3.02 5.72 2.79
CA ASN A 172 -2.71 6.55 3.96
C ASN A 172 -1.52 5.97 4.74
N ASP A 173 -1.44 4.65 4.89
CA ASP A 173 -0.31 3.99 5.56
C ASP A 173 1.02 4.31 4.84
N LEU A 174 1.04 4.25 3.50
CA LEU A 174 2.19 4.65 2.68
C LEU A 174 2.50 6.15 2.78
N ALA A 175 1.48 7.02 2.76
CA ALA A 175 1.67 8.46 2.89
C ALA A 175 2.30 8.83 4.25
N ARG A 176 1.89 8.17 5.34
CA ARG A 176 2.52 8.34 6.66
C ARG A 176 3.99 7.92 6.63
N TRP A 177 4.31 6.80 6.00
CA TRP A 177 5.70 6.37 5.85
C TRP A 177 6.52 7.41 5.06
N LYS A 178 6.02 7.90 3.91
CA LYS A 178 6.70 8.94 3.11
C LYS A 178 6.96 10.22 3.92
N ALA A 179 5.97 10.67 4.68
CA ALA A 179 6.11 11.83 5.55
C ALA A 179 7.20 11.60 6.61
N ARG A 180 7.26 10.40 7.20
CA ARG A 180 8.31 10.02 8.14
C ARG A 180 9.68 9.98 7.47
N TYR A 181 9.80 9.32 6.32
CA TYR A 181 11.02 9.24 5.53
C TYR A 181 11.59 10.63 5.21
N ALA A 182 10.74 11.55 4.72
CA ALA A 182 11.14 12.92 4.41
C ALA A 182 11.59 13.73 5.64
N SER A 183 11.13 13.35 6.85
CA SER A 183 11.54 14.01 8.09
C SER A 183 12.92 13.55 8.60
N THR A 184 13.36 12.34 8.20
CA THR A 184 14.60 11.72 8.68
C THR A 184 15.70 11.63 7.63
N ASN A 185 15.38 11.86 6.36
CA ASN A 185 16.30 11.77 5.24
C ASN A 185 16.40 13.11 4.49
N PRO A 186 17.59 13.50 4.01
CA PRO A 186 17.79 14.78 3.30
C PRO A 186 17.15 14.78 1.91
N ARG A 187 17.00 13.60 1.29
CA ARG A 187 16.32 13.44 0.00
C ARG A 187 14.89 12.94 0.23
N PRO A 188 13.89 13.41 -0.54
CA PRO A 188 12.58 12.78 -0.55
C PRO A 188 12.68 11.36 -1.14
N ALA A 189 11.61 10.57 -1.00
CA ALA A 189 11.48 9.32 -1.75
C ALA A 189 11.40 9.61 -3.26
N ALA A 190 11.82 8.63 -4.08
CA ALA A 190 11.81 8.74 -5.54
C ALA A 190 10.45 9.20 -6.09
N ALA A 191 10.48 9.91 -7.21
CA ALA A 191 9.29 10.51 -7.82
C ALA A 191 8.27 9.44 -8.27
N ASP A 192 8.75 8.27 -8.67
CA ASP A 192 7.94 7.14 -9.15
C ASP A 192 7.53 6.15 -8.03
N PHE A 193 7.91 6.42 -6.77
CA PHE A 193 7.59 5.57 -5.61
C PHE A 193 6.10 5.19 -5.55
N ASP A 194 5.22 6.16 -5.75
CA ASP A 194 3.76 5.94 -5.69
C ASP A 194 3.27 5.07 -6.85
N GLU A 195 3.88 5.18 -8.03
CA GLU A 195 3.56 4.33 -9.18
C GLU A 195 4.05 2.90 -8.95
N TRP A 196 5.26 2.74 -8.46
CA TRP A 196 5.85 1.44 -8.16
C TRP A 196 5.06 0.69 -7.09
N THR A 197 4.77 1.34 -5.96
CA THR A 197 4.02 0.71 -4.85
C THR A 197 2.59 0.35 -5.22
N ARG A 198 1.95 1.10 -6.15
CA ARG A 198 0.61 0.75 -6.67
C ARG A 198 0.57 -0.53 -7.51
N ARG A 199 1.71 -0.94 -8.10
CA ARG A 199 1.81 -2.14 -8.94
C ARG A 199 2.07 -3.42 -8.13
N MET A 200 2.27 -3.31 -6.83
CA MET A 200 2.60 -4.44 -5.97
C MET A 200 1.65 -4.55 -4.78
N PRO A 201 1.49 -5.76 -4.21
CA PRO A 201 0.73 -5.90 -2.99
C PRO A 201 1.46 -5.23 -1.82
N VAL A 202 0.71 -4.46 -1.03
CA VAL A 202 1.23 -3.73 0.13
C VAL A 202 0.50 -4.22 1.38
N TYR A 203 1.26 -4.61 2.40
CA TYR A 203 0.74 -5.09 3.69
C TYR A 203 1.36 -4.32 4.83
N GLU A 204 0.63 -4.16 5.94
CA GLU A 204 1.20 -3.74 7.21
C GLU A 204 1.37 -4.97 8.11
N ILE A 205 2.54 -5.07 8.74
CA ILE A 205 2.85 -6.07 9.76
C ILE A 205 2.28 -5.59 11.08
N VAL A 206 1.38 -6.38 11.66
CA VAL A 206 0.63 -6.03 12.87
C VAL A 206 1.12 -6.81 14.10
N GLY A 207 1.74 -7.98 13.90
CA GLY A 207 2.22 -8.83 14.98
C GLY A 207 3.36 -9.74 14.56
N ASP A 208 3.70 -10.69 15.44
CA ASP A 208 4.77 -11.65 15.21
C ASP A 208 4.52 -12.50 13.95
N MET A 209 5.52 -12.56 13.07
CA MET A 209 5.50 -13.42 11.89
C MET A 209 6.90 -13.77 11.39
N THR A 210 6.95 -14.83 10.61
CA THR A 210 8.10 -15.21 9.78
C THR A 210 7.70 -15.04 8.32
N PHE A 211 8.57 -14.44 7.50
CA PHE A 211 8.35 -14.37 6.06
C PHE A 211 8.24 -15.78 5.46
N PRO A 212 7.22 -16.06 4.64
CA PRO A 212 7.19 -17.29 3.87
C PRO A 212 8.35 -17.30 2.87
N GLU A 213 8.86 -18.49 2.54
CA GLU A 213 9.88 -18.62 1.51
C GLU A 213 9.32 -18.22 0.13
N GLY A 214 10.17 -17.92 -0.85
CA GLY A 214 9.71 -17.70 -2.24
C GLY A 214 9.04 -16.34 -2.51
N LEU A 215 9.28 -15.32 -1.69
CA LEU A 215 8.85 -13.92 -1.92
C LEU A 215 9.70 -13.17 -2.97
N GLY A 216 10.05 -13.85 -4.06
CA GLY A 216 10.80 -13.30 -5.18
C GLY A 216 9.92 -13.00 -6.40
N GLY A 217 10.40 -12.11 -7.27
CA GLY A 217 9.79 -11.85 -8.58
C GLY A 217 8.31 -11.47 -8.48
N ALA A 218 7.43 -12.26 -9.10
CA ALA A 218 5.99 -12.02 -9.14
C ALA A 218 5.29 -12.15 -7.76
N ASN A 219 5.97 -12.72 -6.76
CA ASN A 219 5.45 -12.84 -5.39
C ASN A 219 6.02 -11.78 -4.43
N ALA A 220 6.85 -10.85 -4.92
CA ALA A 220 7.37 -9.77 -4.09
C ALA A 220 6.24 -8.85 -3.58
N ALA A 221 6.44 -8.30 -2.38
CA ALA A 221 5.49 -7.40 -1.75
C ALA A 221 6.20 -6.21 -1.07
N VAL A 222 5.41 -5.22 -0.69
CA VAL A 222 5.84 -4.11 0.18
C VAL A 222 5.26 -4.35 1.56
N PHE A 223 6.11 -4.37 2.59
CA PHE A 223 5.70 -4.51 3.97
C PHE A 223 5.93 -3.22 4.74
N LEU A 224 4.89 -2.67 5.35
CA LEU A 224 5.01 -1.58 6.32
C LEU A 224 5.17 -2.22 7.71
N LEU A 225 6.31 -1.98 8.37
CA LEU A 225 6.50 -2.41 9.74
C LEU A 225 5.82 -1.39 10.67
N GLY A 226 4.73 -1.79 11.31
CA GLY A 226 4.01 -0.92 12.24
C GLY A 226 4.88 -0.47 13.42
N GLU A 227 4.63 0.71 13.97
CA GLU A 227 5.48 1.33 15.01
C GLU A 227 5.67 0.48 16.28
N ARG A 228 4.75 -0.44 16.56
CA ARG A 228 4.78 -1.35 17.71
C ARG A 228 4.92 -2.82 17.31
N ALA A 229 4.99 -3.09 16.02
CA ALA A 229 5.11 -4.45 15.53
C ALA A 229 6.56 -4.93 15.69
N PRO A 230 6.77 -6.17 16.14
CA PRO A 230 8.10 -6.76 16.20
C PRO A 230 8.65 -6.96 14.79
N TYR A 231 9.98 -6.90 14.66
CA TYR A 231 10.62 -7.15 13.38
C TYR A 231 10.38 -8.61 12.95
N PRO A 232 9.89 -8.86 11.72
CA PRO A 232 9.59 -10.21 11.26
C PRO A 232 10.86 -11.06 11.12
N ALA A 233 10.73 -12.37 11.40
CA ALA A 233 11.80 -13.32 11.18
C ALA A 233 11.86 -13.81 9.71
N GLY A 234 12.95 -14.47 9.33
CA GLY A 234 13.12 -15.04 7.99
C GLY A 234 13.61 -14.06 6.93
N ASP A 235 13.65 -14.50 5.68
CA ASP A 235 14.15 -13.72 4.54
C ASP A 235 12.98 -13.09 3.74
N PRO A 236 12.92 -11.76 3.60
CA PRO A 236 11.90 -11.10 2.77
C PRO A 236 12.07 -11.31 1.26
N GLY A 237 13.18 -11.92 0.80
CA GLY A 237 13.47 -12.15 -0.61
C GLY A 237 13.65 -10.83 -1.39
N HIS A 238 12.86 -10.61 -2.43
CA HIS A 238 12.87 -9.35 -3.20
C HIS A 238 11.85 -8.33 -2.68
N SER A 239 11.20 -8.62 -1.56
CA SER A 239 10.28 -7.70 -0.90
C SER A 239 11.03 -6.59 -0.17
N VAL A 240 10.34 -5.47 0.07
CA VAL A 240 10.88 -4.35 0.87
C VAL A 240 10.13 -4.23 2.18
N ILE A 241 10.84 -3.79 3.22
CA ILE A 241 10.28 -3.44 4.52
C ILE A 241 10.45 -1.93 4.72
N LEU A 242 9.34 -1.24 4.87
CA LEU A 242 9.22 0.18 5.15
C LEU A 242 8.95 0.36 6.64
N ASP A 243 9.96 0.75 7.41
CA ASP A 243 9.83 0.94 8.85
C ASP A 243 9.14 2.26 9.17
N MET A 244 7.93 2.20 9.74
CA MET A 244 7.14 3.37 10.11
C MET A 244 7.77 4.19 11.24
N ALA A 245 8.54 3.57 12.13
CA ALA A 245 9.10 4.25 13.28
C ALA A 245 10.32 5.11 12.90
N SER A 246 11.23 4.55 12.10
CA SER A 246 12.46 5.25 11.65
C SER A 246 12.26 6.02 10.34
N GLY A 247 11.29 5.63 9.52
CA GLY A 247 11.23 6.04 8.13
C GLY A 247 12.33 5.40 7.28
N SER A 248 12.93 4.28 7.71
CA SER A 248 13.94 3.56 6.92
C SER A 248 13.30 2.60 5.93
N CYS A 249 14.04 2.27 4.86
CA CYS A 249 13.74 1.17 3.95
C CYS A 249 14.78 0.07 4.15
N ILE A 250 14.34 -1.18 4.26
CA ILE A 250 15.17 -2.36 4.44
C ILE A 250 14.83 -3.37 3.35
N GLY A 251 15.86 -3.91 2.69
CA GLY A 251 15.71 -4.91 1.63
C GLY A 251 16.61 -4.59 0.43
N VAL A 252 16.82 -5.61 -0.42
CA VAL A 252 17.71 -5.52 -1.58
C VAL A 252 17.19 -4.58 -2.68
N THR A 253 15.88 -4.32 -2.70
CA THR A 253 15.20 -3.47 -3.69
C THR A 253 15.02 -2.02 -3.20
N CYS A 254 15.51 -1.65 -2.01
CA CYS A 254 15.37 -0.29 -1.48
C CYS A 254 16.09 0.77 -2.32
N GLY A 255 17.27 0.48 -2.86
CA GLY A 255 17.97 1.42 -3.75
C GLY A 255 17.14 1.73 -5.00
N MET A 256 16.58 0.70 -5.64
CA MET A 256 15.67 0.87 -6.78
C MET A 256 14.40 1.66 -6.43
N LEU A 257 13.93 1.56 -5.18
CA LEU A 257 12.69 2.23 -4.75
C LEU A 257 12.92 3.69 -4.33
N LEU A 258 14.14 4.06 -3.93
CA LEU A 258 14.43 5.35 -3.30
C LEU A 258 15.39 6.22 -4.08
N ASP A 259 16.13 5.66 -5.02
CA ASP A 259 17.04 6.40 -5.90
C ASP A 259 16.37 6.65 -7.27
N ASP A 260 16.27 7.92 -7.65
CA ASP A 260 15.87 8.38 -8.99
C ASP A 260 17.03 8.22 -10.01
#